data_AF-A0A6N6VWX7-F1
#
_entry.id   AF-A0A6N6VWX7-F1
#
_cell.length_a   1.000
_cell.length_b   1.000
_cell.length_c   1.000
_cell.angle_alpha   90.00
_cell.angle_beta   90.00
_cell.angle_gamma   90.00
#
_symmetry.space_group_name_H-M   'P 1'
#
loop_
_entity.id
_entity.type
_entity.pdbx_description
1 polymer ?
#
loop_
_entity_poly.entity_id
_entity_poly.type
_entity_poly.pdbx_seq_one_letter_code
_entity_poly.pdbx_strand_id
1 'polypeptide(L)'
;MSPDFKKINQDFEIYIKNILIKSAIVSVILALIAFIILFLRLLSFNIELQKEHIEKNSQIINNQIDYISNHIVTLKNSFVSFKKFDHKYIFDKKKSSKDSLNRYIYNSNEIGTFISLYKPVNVFLDEFSALEHLSVQIKNFQKIDYILWTYYYSKNKFVYVHPKIKNPITYKFSELSYAGDILENTATVNKPYISPIYQDAITNKKVFSLTIPLFQNSNYQGTFAIDIDLEKLFQSVTNLNKNTKNVDLFLVDRKNQHYSLEDEIINSSWFHFNEHSNIKSGFNFKQMKVYNSQKIVDGTVLVSSFSIKNILYNSLYDPNLIYFIFVLGIFYLFISLTYFRYIKPQQSILIGVLEYLDSNKDTKESKLNKITKEVYKAFKYLISEFTLKIKIDNDIRHSKETIEYFIKSHHSDDYCGYLINPAFNFSGDYVKIFDLGQSKRIYFIADVSGKGVGAMILVNQIDFFFNFHLKKIIDLKSFESVLEEFNLYFVEKNMNCNFIAFKAIYINKNEEKLAIINAGFPNIYYCNHQNQIKELNNINSYTPLGIIENEKYEFNEIKISDSIHYIFSTTDGILEQMNKNGLIYQSKFVTVLDESLKFEKIPDMIKYIWNDFFSFIDAYENQYDDFTLLIIKV
;
A
#
# COMPACT_ATOMS: atom_id res chain seq x y z
N MET A 1 -9.39 -44.39 30.28
CA MET A 1 -9.89 -43.06 30.65
C MET A 1 -10.78 -42.59 29.51
N SER A 2 -12.09 -42.47 29.73
CA SER A 2 -12.97 -41.87 28.73
C SER A 2 -12.47 -40.45 28.43
N PRO A 3 -12.27 -40.06 27.16
CA PRO A 3 -11.96 -38.68 26.83
C PRO A 3 -13.04 -37.78 27.41
N ASP A 4 -12.65 -36.71 28.09
CA ASP A 4 -13.62 -35.72 28.56
C ASP A 4 -14.07 -34.91 27.34
N PHE A 5 -15.08 -35.42 26.64
CA PHE A 5 -15.60 -34.83 25.41
C PHE A 5 -16.10 -33.40 25.61
N LYS A 6 -16.47 -33.01 26.84
CA LYS A 6 -16.75 -31.60 27.18
C LYS A 6 -15.49 -30.75 27.07
N LYS A 7 -14.36 -31.26 27.55
CA LYS A 7 -13.07 -30.57 27.49
C LYS A 7 -12.57 -30.46 26.05
N ILE A 8 -12.71 -31.50 25.24
CA ILE A 8 -12.34 -31.46 23.81
C ILE A 8 -13.23 -30.48 23.03
N ASN A 9 -14.54 -30.45 23.29
CA ASN A 9 -15.43 -29.47 22.67
C ASN A 9 -15.10 -28.04 23.12
N GLN A 10 -14.78 -27.84 24.39
CA GLN A 10 -14.33 -26.54 24.91
C GLN A 10 -13.00 -26.13 24.29
N ASP A 11 -12.03 -27.03 24.20
CA ASP A 11 -10.72 -26.77 23.61
C ASP A 11 -10.84 -26.46 22.12
N PHE A 12 -11.76 -27.13 21.40
CA PHE A 12 -12.07 -26.84 19.99
C PHE A 12 -12.81 -25.51 19.81
N GLU A 13 -13.79 -25.18 20.66
CA GLU A 13 -14.43 -23.86 20.66
C GLU A 13 -13.44 -22.75 21.01
N ILE A 14 -12.54 -22.98 21.96
CA ILE A 14 -11.45 -22.06 22.33
C ILE A 14 -10.47 -21.92 21.15
N TYR A 15 -10.12 -23.00 20.47
CA TYR A 15 -9.24 -23.00 19.30
C TYR A 15 -9.86 -22.20 18.14
N ILE A 16 -11.13 -22.44 17.81
CA ILE A 16 -11.87 -21.67 16.80
C ILE A 16 -11.95 -20.19 17.22
N LYS A 17 -12.30 -19.91 18.47
CA LYS A 17 -12.34 -18.53 18.99
C LYS A 17 -10.97 -17.85 18.90
N ASN A 18 -9.89 -18.57 19.18
CA ASN A 18 -8.52 -18.05 19.07
C ASN A 18 -8.10 -17.81 17.61
N ILE A 19 -8.46 -18.69 16.68
CA ILE A 19 -8.23 -18.47 15.24
C ILE A 19 -9.00 -17.25 14.75
N LEU A 20 -10.24 -17.09 15.18
CA LEU A 20 -11.09 -15.95 14.81
C LEU A 20 -10.57 -14.63 15.38
N ILE A 21 -10.15 -14.63 16.64
CA ILE A 21 -9.50 -13.47 17.26
C ILE A 21 -8.21 -13.13 16.50
N LYS A 22 -7.38 -14.13 16.19
CA LYS A 22 -6.15 -13.93 15.42
C LYS A 22 -6.43 -13.40 14.01
N SER A 23 -7.43 -13.93 13.30
CA SER A 23 -7.76 -13.49 11.95
C SER A 23 -8.36 -12.07 11.93
N ALA A 24 -9.21 -11.75 12.90
CA ALA A 24 -9.73 -10.40 13.09
C ALA A 24 -8.60 -9.41 13.38
N ILE A 25 -7.69 -9.74 14.30
CA ILE A 25 -6.50 -8.93 14.62
C ILE A 25 -5.63 -8.72 13.38
N VAL A 26 -5.30 -9.78 12.64
CA VAL A 26 -4.51 -9.68 11.40
C VAL A 26 -5.21 -8.80 10.36
N SER A 27 -6.53 -8.89 10.24
CA SER A 27 -7.31 -8.09 9.29
C SER A 27 -7.35 -6.61 9.68
N VAL A 28 -7.48 -6.29 10.98
CA VAL A 28 -7.36 -4.90 11.49
C VAL A 28 -5.96 -4.36 11.22
N ILE A 29 -4.92 -5.16 11.49
CA ILE A 29 -3.52 -4.76 11.25
C ILE A 29 -3.30 -4.46 9.75
N LEU A 30 -3.75 -5.34 8.85
CA LEU A 30 -3.63 -5.15 7.41
C LEU A 30 -4.39 -3.91 6.92
N ALA A 31 -5.60 -3.68 7.42
CA ALA A 31 -6.38 -2.48 7.10
C ALA A 31 -5.68 -1.19 7.58
N LEU A 32 -5.12 -1.22 8.79
CA LEU A 32 -4.40 -0.09 9.37
C LEU A 32 -3.10 0.20 8.60
N ILE A 33 -2.38 -0.84 8.16
CA ILE A 33 -1.22 -0.71 7.27
C ILE A 33 -1.64 -0.11 5.92
N ALA A 34 -2.72 -0.61 5.30
CA ALA A 34 -3.21 -0.07 4.04
C ALA A 34 -3.62 1.41 4.15
N PHE A 35 -4.28 1.79 5.25
CA PHE A 35 -4.62 3.17 5.57
C PHE A 35 -3.36 4.04 5.70
N ILE A 36 -2.36 3.60 6.49
CA ILE A 36 -1.10 4.34 6.66
C ILE A 36 -0.40 4.55 5.32
N ILE A 37 -0.33 3.52 4.46
CA ILE A 37 0.30 3.61 3.14
C ILE A 37 -0.44 4.62 2.24
N LEU A 38 -1.78 4.55 2.21
CA LEU A 38 -2.59 5.46 1.41
C LEU A 38 -2.45 6.91 1.89
N PHE A 39 -2.53 7.12 3.20
CA PHE A 39 -2.37 8.43 3.84
C PHE A 39 -0.99 9.04 3.56
N LEU A 40 0.09 8.27 3.75
CA LEU A 40 1.45 8.74 3.47
C LEU A 40 1.64 9.12 2.00
N ARG A 41 1.00 8.40 1.06
CA ARG A 41 1.05 8.73 -0.37
C ARG A 41 0.28 10.00 -0.72
N LEU A 42 -0.95 10.14 -0.21
CA LEU A 42 -1.73 11.37 -0.37
C LEU A 42 -0.99 12.57 0.22
N LEU A 43 -0.41 12.41 1.40
CA LEU A 43 0.41 13.43 2.04
C LEU A 43 1.61 13.82 1.17
N SER A 44 2.34 12.84 0.65
CA SER A 44 3.49 13.08 -0.25
C SER A 44 3.06 13.83 -1.51
N PHE A 45 1.97 13.41 -2.15
CA PHE A 45 1.44 14.03 -3.35
C PHE A 45 1.01 15.49 -3.11
N ASN A 46 0.28 15.74 -2.02
CA ASN A 46 -0.15 17.08 -1.66
C ASN A 46 1.05 17.99 -1.34
N ILE A 47 2.11 17.47 -0.70
CA ILE A 47 3.36 18.22 -0.47
C ILE A 47 4.05 18.55 -1.80
N GLU A 48 4.13 17.61 -2.73
CA GLU A 48 4.77 17.80 -4.03
C GLU A 48 4.05 18.84 -4.89
N LEU A 49 2.72 18.77 -4.95
CA LEU A 49 1.89 19.78 -5.61
C LEU A 49 2.11 21.19 -5.05
N GLN A 50 2.17 21.35 -3.73
CA GLN A 50 2.39 22.67 -3.12
C GLN A 50 3.81 23.18 -3.36
N LYS A 51 4.82 22.29 -3.42
CA LYS A 51 6.18 22.67 -3.83
C LYS A 51 6.21 23.19 -5.27
N GLU A 52 5.54 22.50 -6.19
CA GLU A 52 5.43 22.94 -7.59
C GLU A 52 4.76 24.32 -7.67
N HIS A 53 3.69 24.56 -6.91
CA HIS A 53 3.05 25.89 -6.87
C HIS A 53 3.96 27.00 -6.35
N ILE A 54 4.73 26.74 -5.29
CA ILE A 54 5.70 27.68 -4.72
C ILE A 54 6.81 28.01 -5.72
N GLU A 55 7.34 27.00 -6.43
CA GLU A 55 8.36 27.19 -7.47
C GLU A 55 7.80 28.00 -8.65
N LYS A 56 6.59 27.67 -9.10
CA LYS A 56 5.89 28.37 -10.16
C LYS A 56 5.63 29.85 -9.83
N ASN A 57 5.25 30.17 -8.59
CA ASN A 57 5.09 31.57 -8.15
C ASN A 57 6.39 32.37 -8.31
N SER A 58 7.51 31.77 -7.94
CA SER A 58 8.83 32.40 -8.08
C SER A 58 9.20 32.63 -9.55
N GLN A 59 8.90 31.65 -10.42
CA GLN A 59 9.11 31.78 -11.87
C GLN A 59 8.23 32.87 -12.50
N ILE A 60 6.95 32.96 -12.12
CA ILE A 60 6.03 33.99 -12.63
C ILE A 60 6.56 35.39 -12.28
N ILE A 61 6.98 35.61 -11.03
CA ILE A 61 7.52 36.92 -10.61
C ILE A 61 8.79 37.26 -11.38
N ASN A 62 9.74 36.32 -11.52
CA ASN A 62 10.96 36.56 -12.28
C ASN A 62 10.65 36.96 -13.73
N ASN A 63 9.77 36.21 -14.39
CA ASN A 63 9.37 36.50 -15.77
C ASN A 63 8.73 37.89 -15.90
N GLN A 64 7.92 38.32 -14.92
CA GLN A 64 7.31 39.65 -14.91
C GLN A 64 8.35 40.75 -14.72
N ILE A 65 9.29 40.59 -13.79
CA ILE A 65 10.37 41.56 -13.55
C ILE A 65 11.29 41.66 -14.76
N ASP A 66 11.67 40.54 -15.35
CA ASP A 66 12.50 40.49 -16.55
C ASP A 66 11.78 41.15 -17.74
N TYR A 67 10.48 40.92 -17.88
CA TYR A 67 9.66 41.55 -18.90
C TYR A 67 9.65 43.09 -18.74
N ILE A 68 9.43 43.60 -17.53
CA ILE A 68 9.47 45.05 -17.24
C ILE A 68 10.87 45.63 -17.47
N SER A 69 11.91 44.91 -17.02
CA SER A 69 13.31 45.32 -17.16
C SER A 69 13.69 45.47 -18.63
N ASN A 70 13.30 44.52 -19.49
CA ASN A 70 13.54 44.61 -20.92
C ASN A 70 12.76 45.77 -21.57
N HIS A 71 11.54 46.04 -21.10
CA HIS A 71 10.74 47.16 -21.61
C HIS A 71 11.35 48.52 -21.29
N ILE A 72 11.85 48.73 -20.08
CA ILE A 72 12.45 50.02 -19.71
C ILE A 72 13.78 50.25 -20.43
N VAL A 73 14.56 49.20 -20.72
CA VAL A 73 15.75 49.27 -21.58
C VAL A 73 15.35 49.68 -22.98
N THR A 74 14.26 49.10 -23.50
CA THR A 74 13.72 49.43 -24.82
C THR A 74 13.26 50.89 -24.88
N LEU A 75 12.52 51.37 -23.87
CA LEU A 75 12.11 52.78 -23.76
C LEU A 75 13.31 53.73 -23.76
N LYS A 76 14.36 53.42 -22.99
CA LYS A 76 15.62 54.16 -23.00
C LYS A 76 16.24 54.21 -24.40
N ASN A 77 16.35 53.07 -25.09
CA ASN A 77 16.98 53.00 -26.41
C ASN A 77 16.17 53.77 -27.46
N SER A 78 14.84 53.67 -27.42
CA SER A 78 13.95 54.44 -28.30
C SER A 78 14.07 55.93 -28.02
N PHE A 79 14.11 56.36 -26.75
CA PHE A 79 14.30 57.75 -26.36
C PHE A 79 15.60 58.34 -26.92
N VAL A 80 16.71 57.61 -26.78
CA VAL A 80 18.02 58.02 -27.33
C VAL A 80 17.97 58.15 -28.85
N SER A 81 17.20 57.29 -29.51
CA SER A 81 17.06 57.30 -30.97
C SER A 81 16.27 58.52 -31.43
N PHE A 82 15.09 58.79 -30.83
CA PHE A 82 14.26 59.95 -31.18
C PHE A 82 14.94 61.29 -30.90
N LYS A 83 15.67 61.40 -29.79
CA LYS A 83 16.42 62.61 -29.42
C LYS A 83 17.44 63.04 -30.49
N LYS A 84 17.89 62.12 -31.37
CA LYS A 84 18.82 62.43 -32.46
C LYS A 84 18.14 62.94 -33.75
N PHE A 85 16.84 62.74 -33.93
CA PHE A 85 16.16 62.99 -35.20
C PHE A 85 15.48 64.36 -35.29
N ASP A 86 15.03 64.94 -34.18
CA ASP A 86 14.09 66.07 -34.22
C ASP A 86 14.63 67.33 -33.51
N HIS A 87 15.60 68.01 -34.13
CA HIS A 87 16.13 69.30 -33.65
C HIS A 87 15.24 70.51 -33.98
N LYS A 88 14.04 70.30 -34.54
CA LYS A 88 13.15 71.38 -35.04
C LYS A 88 11.77 71.38 -34.39
N TYR A 89 11.61 70.75 -33.23
CA TYR A 89 10.34 70.74 -32.51
C TYR A 89 9.92 72.15 -32.05
N ILE A 90 8.69 72.56 -32.40
CA ILE A 90 8.12 73.85 -31.98
C ILE A 90 7.15 73.60 -30.83
N PHE A 91 7.59 73.94 -29.61
CA PHE A 91 6.76 73.84 -28.41
C PHE A 91 5.58 74.80 -28.43
N ASP A 92 4.37 74.25 -28.32
CA ASP A 92 3.16 75.05 -28.16
C ASP A 92 3.12 75.72 -26.77
N LYS A 93 3.64 76.94 -26.69
CA LYS A 93 3.67 77.78 -25.48
C LYS A 93 2.30 77.98 -24.84
N LYS A 94 1.18 77.78 -25.57
CA LYS A 94 -0.18 77.96 -25.02
C LYS A 94 -0.61 76.86 -24.05
N LYS A 95 0.13 75.74 -23.98
CA LYS A 95 -0.21 74.57 -23.14
C LYS A 95 0.57 74.47 -21.83
N SER A 96 1.48 75.41 -21.52
CA SER A 96 2.23 75.43 -20.26
C SER A 96 1.71 76.50 -19.30
N SER A 97 1.34 76.12 -18.09
CA SER A 97 0.99 77.05 -17.00
C SER A 97 2.02 77.01 -15.88
N LYS A 98 2.12 78.09 -15.11
CA LYS A 98 2.83 78.07 -13.83
C LYS A 98 1.87 77.64 -12.72
N ASP A 99 2.30 76.73 -11.87
CA ASP A 99 1.55 76.36 -10.67
C ASP A 99 1.84 77.30 -9.48
N SER A 100 1.18 77.06 -8.35
CA SER A 100 1.38 77.83 -7.11
C SER A 100 2.79 77.70 -6.51
N LEU A 101 3.60 76.76 -6.99
CA LEU A 101 5.01 76.56 -6.62
C LEU A 101 5.96 77.18 -7.66
N ASN A 102 5.45 77.98 -8.60
CA ASN A 102 6.21 78.65 -9.66
C ASN A 102 6.90 77.69 -10.65
N ARG A 103 6.42 76.44 -10.75
CA ARG A 103 6.91 75.40 -11.65
C ARG A 103 6.14 75.43 -12.97
N TYR A 104 6.81 75.14 -14.07
CA TYR A 104 6.18 75.00 -15.38
C TYR A 104 5.55 73.63 -15.53
N ILE A 105 4.26 73.57 -15.83
CA ILE A 105 3.51 72.32 -15.95
C ILE A 105 2.86 72.21 -17.32
N TYR A 106 3.04 71.05 -17.94
CA TYR A 106 2.25 70.60 -19.10
C TYR A 106 1.54 69.31 -18.71
N ASN A 107 0.22 69.25 -18.90
CA ASN A 107 -0.57 68.12 -18.40
C ASN A 107 -1.61 67.66 -19.43
N SER A 108 -1.37 66.50 -20.06
CA SER A 108 -2.21 65.94 -21.13
C SER A 108 -2.63 64.51 -20.83
N ASN A 109 -3.85 64.12 -21.22
CA ASN A 109 -4.30 62.72 -21.13
C ASN A 109 -3.58 61.81 -22.14
N GLU A 110 -3.10 62.39 -23.25
CA GLU A 110 -2.44 61.63 -24.32
C GLU A 110 -0.98 61.37 -24.02
N ILE A 111 -0.29 62.37 -23.46
CA ILE A 111 1.16 62.35 -23.27
C ILE A 111 1.54 62.10 -21.81
N GLY A 112 0.80 62.63 -20.83
CA GLY A 112 1.15 62.58 -19.40
C GLY A 112 1.37 63.96 -18.79
N THR A 113 2.08 64.01 -17.67
CA THR A 113 2.42 65.23 -16.93
C THR A 113 3.90 65.53 -17.03
N PHE A 114 4.26 66.75 -17.41
CA PHE A 114 5.62 67.27 -17.35
C PHE A 114 5.67 68.40 -16.34
N ILE A 115 6.68 68.41 -15.50
CA ILE A 115 6.93 69.44 -14.49
C ILE A 115 8.38 69.86 -14.59
N SER A 116 8.63 71.14 -14.84
CA SER A 116 9.97 71.74 -14.92
C SER A 116 10.15 72.84 -13.88
N LEU A 117 11.28 72.84 -13.18
CA LEU A 117 11.65 73.89 -12.22
C LEU A 117 12.10 75.18 -12.93
N TYR A 118 12.65 75.04 -14.13
CA TYR A 118 13.17 76.15 -14.93
C TYR A 118 12.36 76.37 -16.20
N LYS A 119 12.50 77.56 -16.78
CA LYS A 119 11.87 77.90 -18.06
C LYS A 119 12.40 76.94 -19.16
N PRO A 120 11.52 76.35 -19.98
CA PRO A 120 11.92 75.49 -21.10
C PRO A 120 12.98 76.15 -22.00
N VAL A 121 14.11 75.46 -22.24
CA VAL A 121 15.19 75.83 -23.17
C VAL A 121 15.26 74.77 -24.29
N ASN A 122 15.92 75.03 -25.42
CA ASN A 122 15.95 74.10 -26.57
C ASN A 122 16.29 72.64 -26.21
N VAL A 123 17.22 72.40 -25.27
CA VAL A 123 17.58 71.04 -24.82
C VAL A 123 16.40 70.30 -24.15
N PHE A 124 15.53 71.04 -23.44
CA PHE A 124 14.28 70.50 -22.89
C PHE A 124 13.28 70.14 -23.99
N LEU A 125 13.26 70.89 -25.10
CA LEU A 125 12.35 70.66 -26.23
C LEU A 125 12.66 69.33 -26.94
N ASP A 126 13.95 68.99 -27.09
CA ASP A 126 14.37 67.74 -27.70
C ASP A 126 13.94 66.52 -26.84
N GLU A 127 14.08 66.62 -25.51
CA GLU A 127 13.67 65.55 -24.59
C GLU A 127 12.14 65.44 -24.48
N PHE A 128 11.43 66.57 -24.51
CA PHE A 128 9.97 66.62 -24.55
C PHE A 128 9.43 65.97 -25.84
N SER A 129 9.96 66.35 -27.00
CA SER A 129 9.56 65.77 -28.30
C SER A 129 9.77 64.26 -28.32
N ALA A 130 10.92 63.79 -27.85
CA ALA A 130 11.20 62.36 -27.77
C ALA A 130 10.19 61.61 -26.88
N LEU A 131 9.80 62.19 -25.73
CA LEU A 131 8.78 61.59 -24.85
C LEU A 131 7.36 61.67 -25.44
N GLU A 132 7.04 62.72 -26.19
CA GLU A 132 5.78 62.82 -26.94
C GLU A 132 5.68 61.72 -27.99
N HIS A 133 6.73 61.48 -28.76
CA HIS A 133 6.79 60.36 -29.71
C HIS A 133 6.67 58.99 -29.03
N LEU A 134 7.21 58.84 -27.83
CA LEU A 134 7.12 57.60 -27.05
C LEU A 134 5.80 57.44 -26.29
N SER A 135 4.95 58.47 -26.22
CA SER A 135 3.73 58.46 -25.41
C SER A 135 2.82 57.27 -25.72
N VAL A 136 2.68 56.89 -26.99
CA VAL A 136 1.89 55.71 -27.39
C VAL A 136 2.49 54.40 -26.88
N GLN A 137 3.82 54.27 -26.95
CA GLN A 137 4.53 53.09 -26.43
C GLN A 137 4.40 53.01 -24.91
N ILE A 138 4.61 54.14 -24.21
CA ILE A 138 4.47 54.25 -22.76
C ILE A 138 3.03 53.95 -22.31
N LYS A 139 2.04 54.47 -23.02
CA LYS A 139 0.61 54.21 -22.75
C LYS A 139 0.23 52.74 -22.94
N ASN A 140 0.78 52.07 -23.96
CA ASN A 140 0.57 50.63 -24.13
C ASN A 140 1.20 49.83 -23.00
N PHE A 141 2.38 50.23 -22.55
CA PHE A 141 3.04 49.60 -21.41
C PHE A 141 2.27 49.80 -20.10
N GLN A 142 1.62 50.95 -19.93
CA GLN A 142 0.74 51.23 -18.79
C GLN A 142 -0.54 50.38 -18.74
N LYS A 143 -0.82 49.56 -19.76
CA LYS A 143 -1.92 48.56 -19.70
C LYS A 143 -1.60 47.39 -18.76
N ILE A 144 -0.34 47.23 -18.37
CA ILE A 144 0.08 46.22 -17.42
C ILE A 144 -0.37 46.69 -16.02
N ASP A 145 -1.29 45.94 -15.42
CA ASP A 145 -2.06 46.40 -14.26
C ASP A 145 -1.21 46.85 -13.06
N TYR A 146 -0.08 46.17 -12.82
CA TYR A 146 0.81 46.44 -11.71
C TYR A 146 1.80 47.59 -11.96
N ILE A 147 1.73 48.25 -13.10
CA ILE A 147 2.56 49.43 -13.40
C ILE A 147 1.80 50.68 -13.00
N LEU A 148 2.27 51.34 -11.95
CA LEU A 148 1.59 52.50 -11.37
C LEU A 148 1.98 53.78 -12.09
N TRP A 149 3.29 54.00 -12.26
CA TRP A 149 3.83 55.21 -12.85
C TRP A 149 5.04 54.90 -13.75
N THR A 150 5.15 55.62 -14.85
CA THR A 150 6.35 55.65 -15.69
C THR A 150 6.94 57.06 -15.65
N TYR A 151 8.22 57.17 -15.32
CA TYR A 151 8.93 58.44 -15.15
C TYR A 151 10.10 58.60 -16.10
N TYR A 152 10.39 59.86 -16.43
CA TYR A 152 11.70 60.27 -16.90
C TYR A 152 12.17 61.50 -16.12
N TYR A 153 13.29 61.35 -15.42
CA TYR A 153 13.98 62.44 -14.73
C TYR A 153 15.14 62.94 -15.57
N SER A 154 15.11 64.19 -16.00
CA SER A 154 16.20 64.79 -16.77
C SER A 154 17.27 65.39 -15.86
N LYS A 155 18.53 65.41 -16.30
CA LYS A 155 19.58 66.24 -15.66
C LYS A 155 19.22 67.72 -15.63
N ASN A 156 18.34 68.18 -16.54
CA ASN A 156 17.91 69.57 -16.68
C ASN A 156 16.77 69.94 -15.73
N LYS A 157 16.58 69.17 -14.65
CA LYS A 157 15.67 69.51 -13.53
C LYS A 157 14.20 69.62 -13.96
N PHE A 158 13.78 68.70 -14.82
CA PHE A 158 12.38 68.42 -15.08
C PHE A 158 12.09 66.92 -14.99
N VAL A 159 10.81 66.61 -14.74
CA VAL A 159 10.29 65.25 -14.65
C VAL A 159 9.10 65.10 -15.58
N TYR A 160 9.06 63.96 -16.26
CA TYR A 160 7.90 63.44 -16.96
C TYR A 160 7.29 62.30 -16.18
N VAL A 161 5.96 62.25 -16.12
CA VAL A 161 5.18 61.22 -15.43
C VAL A 161 4.01 60.79 -16.29
N HIS A 162 3.80 59.48 -16.43
CA HIS A 162 2.62 58.88 -17.05
C HIS A 162 2.04 57.80 -16.12
N PRO A 163 0.70 57.67 -15.98
CA PRO A 163 -0.36 58.47 -16.61
C PRO A 163 -0.44 59.90 -16.07
N LYS A 164 -1.36 60.70 -16.62
CA LYS A 164 -1.60 62.08 -16.20
C LYS A 164 -1.89 62.19 -14.69
N ILE A 165 -1.11 62.99 -13.97
CA ILE A 165 -1.38 63.38 -12.58
C ILE A 165 -2.61 64.29 -12.56
N LYS A 166 -3.66 63.87 -11.83
CA LYS A 166 -4.92 64.64 -11.72
C LYS A 166 -4.69 66.04 -11.14
N ASN A 167 -3.90 66.13 -10.08
CA ASN A 167 -3.52 67.39 -9.47
C ASN A 167 -1.98 67.50 -9.35
N PRO A 168 -1.29 68.11 -10.33
CA PRO A 168 0.18 68.20 -10.33
C PRO A 168 0.80 68.90 -9.11
N ILE A 169 0.02 69.69 -8.37
CA ILE A 169 0.47 70.36 -7.14
C ILE A 169 0.77 69.34 -6.04
N THR A 170 0.08 68.19 -6.01
CA THR A 170 0.31 67.15 -5.00
C THR A 170 1.63 66.40 -5.22
N TYR A 171 2.22 66.49 -6.41
CA TYR A 171 3.51 65.89 -6.70
C TYR A 171 4.67 66.80 -6.27
N LYS A 172 5.38 66.42 -5.22
CA LYS A 172 6.49 67.19 -4.64
C LYS A 172 7.79 67.01 -5.45
N PHE A 173 7.86 67.65 -6.61
CA PHE A 173 9.08 67.77 -7.41
C PHE A 173 9.81 69.09 -7.13
N SER A 174 11.07 69.01 -6.72
CA SER A 174 11.96 70.14 -6.37
C SER A 174 13.43 69.78 -6.63
N GLU A 175 14.36 70.71 -6.42
CA GLU A 175 15.80 70.43 -6.53
C GLU A 175 16.25 69.28 -5.63
N LEU A 176 15.67 69.18 -4.42
CA LEU A 176 15.94 68.12 -3.45
C LEU A 176 15.53 66.72 -3.95
N SER A 177 14.63 66.64 -4.93
CA SER A 177 14.23 65.35 -5.52
C SER A 177 15.40 64.61 -6.18
N TYR A 178 16.47 65.32 -6.57
CA TYR A 178 17.68 64.72 -7.17
C TYR A 178 18.69 64.22 -6.13
N ALA A 179 18.49 64.52 -4.85
CA ALA A 179 19.36 64.12 -3.75
C ALA A 179 18.76 62.96 -2.93
N GLY A 180 17.79 62.23 -3.50
CA GLY A 180 17.16 61.08 -2.84
C GLY A 180 17.77 59.75 -3.30
N ASP A 181 17.72 58.74 -2.41
CA ASP A 181 18.31 57.40 -2.60
C ASP A 181 18.10 56.79 -3.99
N ILE A 182 16.91 56.97 -4.58
CA ILE A 182 16.58 56.36 -5.89
C ILE A 182 17.38 57.02 -7.02
N LEU A 183 17.40 58.34 -7.10
CA LEU A 183 18.04 59.08 -8.19
C LEU A 183 19.54 59.28 -7.96
N GLU A 184 19.97 59.36 -6.70
CA GLU A 184 21.39 59.48 -6.35
C GLU A 184 22.15 58.18 -6.70
N ASN A 185 21.61 57.01 -6.34
CA ASN A 185 22.23 55.73 -6.66
C ASN A 185 22.26 55.45 -8.18
N THR A 186 21.23 55.85 -8.93
CA THR A 186 21.21 55.65 -10.39
C THR A 186 22.20 56.54 -11.12
N ALA A 187 22.27 57.82 -10.72
CA ALA A 187 23.10 58.81 -11.38
C ALA A 187 24.60 58.59 -11.12
N THR A 188 24.97 57.93 -10.01
CA THR A 188 26.36 57.74 -9.62
C THR A 188 26.95 56.42 -10.11
N VAL A 189 26.18 55.33 -10.17
CA VAL A 189 26.73 53.97 -10.38
C VAL A 189 26.67 53.51 -11.86
N ASN A 190 26.01 54.27 -12.76
CA ASN A 190 25.78 53.89 -14.17
C ASN A 190 25.28 52.44 -14.33
N LYS A 191 24.43 52.00 -13.40
CA LYS A 191 23.79 50.69 -13.41
C LYS A 191 22.29 50.85 -13.17
N PRO A 192 21.46 49.95 -13.70
CA PRO A 192 20.08 49.84 -13.26
C PRO A 192 20.03 49.71 -11.74
N TYR A 193 19.06 50.36 -11.12
CA TYR A 193 18.84 50.31 -9.69
C TYR A 193 17.38 49.98 -9.43
N ILE A 194 17.13 49.20 -8.38
CA ILE A 194 15.78 48.92 -7.96
C ILE A 194 15.66 49.37 -6.51
N SER A 195 14.71 50.26 -6.25
CA SER A 195 14.59 50.88 -4.94
C SER A 195 14.13 49.87 -3.88
N PRO A 196 14.40 50.17 -2.59
CA PRO A 196 13.59 49.61 -1.50
C PRO A 196 12.11 49.94 -1.69
N ILE A 197 11.27 49.23 -0.94
CA ILE A 197 9.83 49.48 -0.93
C ILE A 197 9.56 50.82 -0.23
N TYR A 198 8.76 51.67 -0.84
CA TYR A 198 8.32 52.93 -0.26
C TYR A 198 6.84 53.18 -0.51
N GLN A 199 6.28 54.19 0.15
CA GLN A 199 4.89 54.60 -0.03
C GLN A 199 4.82 55.74 -1.05
N ASP A 200 4.09 55.53 -2.15
CA ASP A 200 3.88 56.55 -3.18
C ASP A 200 3.10 57.74 -2.59
N ALA A 201 3.62 58.95 -2.79
CA ALA A 201 3.07 60.16 -2.17
C ALA A 201 1.73 60.61 -2.78
N ILE A 202 1.37 60.14 -3.99
CA ILE A 202 0.11 60.49 -4.64
C ILE A 202 -0.99 59.48 -4.28
N THR A 203 -0.70 58.19 -4.39
CA THR A 203 -1.70 57.13 -4.26
C THR A 203 -1.69 56.46 -2.88
N ASN A 204 -0.69 56.75 -2.05
CA ASN A 204 -0.42 56.08 -0.77
C ASN A 204 -0.18 54.57 -0.88
N LYS A 205 0.04 54.04 -2.09
CA LYS A 205 0.31 52.62 -2.34
C LYS A 205 1.76 52.27 -2.04
N LYS A 206 2.00 51.03 -1.63
CA LYS A 206 3.37 50.51 -1.49
C LYS A 206 3.91 50.12 -2.86
N VAL A 207 5.05 50.68 -3.22
CA VAL A 207 5.68 50.50 -4.53
C VAL A 207 7.18 50.27 -4.40
N PHE A 208 7.79 49.77 -5.46
CA PHE A 208 9.23 49.86 -5.68
C PHE A 208 9.48 50.37 -7.09
N SER A 209 10.56 51.12 -7.28
CA SER A 209 10.93 51.68 -8.59
C SER A 209 12.03 50.88 -9.23
N LEU A 210 11.83 50.46 -10.48
CA LEU A 210 12.91 49.97 -11.34
C LEU A 210 13.42 51.12 -12.20
N THR A 211 14.72 51.37 -12.14
CA THR A 211 15.32 52.57 -12.72
C THR A 211 16.49 52.23 -13.64
N ILE A 212 16.63 52.98 -14.73
CA ILE A 212 17.73 52.84 -15.68
C ILE A 212 18.29 54.22 -16.01
N PRO A 213 19.57 54.48 -15.67
CA PRO A 213 20.20 55.73 -16.00
C PRO A 213 20.57 55.80 -17.48
N LEU A 214 20.54 57.00 -18.01
CA LEU A 214 20.98 57.36 -19.34
C LEU A 214 22.26 58.18 -19.24
N PHE A 215 23.32 57.69 -19.89
CA PHE A 215 24.60 58.38 -19.99
C PHE A 215 24.92 58.65 -21.46
N GLN A 216 25.59 59.79 -21.70
CA GLN A 216 26.14 60.16 -22.99
C GLN A 216 27.56 60.67 -22.76
N ASN A 217 28.56 60.05 -23.40
CA ASN A 217 29.99 60.35 -23.21
C ASN A 217 30.37 60.40 -21.71
N SER A 218 29.96 59.40 -20.94
CA SER A 218 30.17 59.29 -19.49
C SER A 218 29.50 60.37 -18.63
N ASN A 219 28.71 61.27 -19.21
CA ASN A 219 27.91 62.26 -18.49
C ASN A 219 26.46 61.80 -18.32
N TYR A 220 25.96 61.85 -17.09
CA TYR A 220 24.56 61.58 -16.78
C TYR A 220 23.63 62.54 -17.53
N GLN A 221 22.61 62.00 -18.20
CA GLN A 221 21.62 62.75 -18.96
C GLN A 221 20.24 62.71 -18.30
N GLY A 222 19.91 61.61 -17.63
CA GLY A 222 18.61 61.42 -16.99
C GLY A 222 18.41 59.97 -16.57
N THR A 223 17.27 59.66 -15.98
CA THR A 223 16.90 58.32 -15.50
C THR A 223 15.47 58.02 -15.92
N PHE A 224 15.27 56.87 -16.56
CA PHE A 224 13.93 56.28 -16.67
C PHE A 224 13.63 55.52 -15.39
N ALA A 225 12.40 55.63 -14.88
CA ALA A 225 11.95 54.86 -13.73
C ALA A 225 10.53 54.33 -13.96
N ILE A 226 10.22 53.17 -13.42
CA ILE A 226 8.87 52.60 -13.39
C ILE A 226 8.54 52.20 -11.96
N ASP A 227 7.44 52.71 -11.43
CA ASP A 227 6.91 52.30 -10.13
C ASP A 227 5.94 51.12 -10.32
N ILE A 228 6.21 50.06 -9.57
CA ILE A 228 5.42 48.83 -9.58
C ILE A 228 4.59 48.77 -8.31
N ASP A 229 3.27 48.69 -8.48
CA ASP A 229 2.29 48.46 -7.43
C ASP A 229 2.43 47.03 -6.89
N LEU A 230 2.88 46.91 -5.64
CA LEU A 230 3.14 45.62 -5.00
C LEU A 230 1.89 44.76 -4.88
N GLU A 231 0.76 45.37 -4.52
CA GLU A 231 -0.50 44.66 -4.32
C GLU A 231 -0.95 44.04 -5.65
N LYS A 232 -0.96 44.85 -6.71
CA LYS A 232 -1.35 44.36 -8.03
C LYS A 232 -0.36 43.36 -8.62
N LEU A 233 0.94 43.50 -8.33
CA LEU A 233 1.94 42.53 -8.77
C LEU A 233 1.62 41.15 -8.18
N PHE A 234 1.34 41.07 -6.88
CA PHE A 234 0.99 39.79 -6.25
C PHE A 234 -0.36 39.26 -6.69
N GLN A 235 -1.37 40.11 -6.85
CA GLN A 235 -2.66 39.70 -7.43
C GLN A 235 -2.47 39.09 -8.83
N SER A 236 -1.52 39.59 -9.62
CA SER A 236 -1.22 39.00 -10.92
C SER A 236 -0.63 37.58 -10.81
N VAL A 237 0.18 37.32 -9.79
CA VAL A 237 0.77 36.00 -9.52
C VAL A 237 -0.31 35.02 -9.07
N THR A 238 -1.18 35.41 -8.15
CA THR A 238 -2.31 34.58 -7.70
C THR A 238 -3.29 34.29 -8.83
N ASN A 239 -3.55 35.26 -9.71
CA ASN A 239 -4.43 35.09 -10.88
C ASN A 239 -3.84 34.14 -11.93
N LEU A 240 -2.54 34.22 -12.18
CA LEU A 240 -1.84 33.32 -13.11
C LEU A 240 -1.64 31.91 -12.53
N ASN A 241 -1.65 31.77 -11.20
CA ASN A 241 -1.59 30.51 -10.50
C ASN A 241 -2.88 30.24 -9.69
N LYS A 242 -3.98 29.98 -10.41
CA LYS A 242 -5.36 29.82 -9.87
C LYS A 242 -5.53 28.82 -8.71
N ASN A 243 -4.55 27.94 -8.45
CA ASN A 243 -4.59 26.90 -7.41
C ASN A 243 -3.74 27.23 -6.16
N THR A 244 -3.48 28.51 -5.88
CA THR A 244 -2.60 28.97 -4.77
C THR A 244 -3.27 29.10 -3.40
N LYS A 245 -4.51 28.62 -3.19
CA LYS A 245 -5.27 28.80 -1.94
C LYS A 245 -4.55 28.42 -0.63
N ASN A 246 -3.49 27.61 -0.71
CA ASN A 246 -2.72 27.14 0.46
C ASN A 246 -1.26 27.64 0.48
N VAL A 247 -0.91 28.62 -0.37
CA VAL A 247 0.43 29.19 -0.46
C VAL A 247 0.40 30.65 -0.04
N ASP A 248 1.06 30.96 1.07
CA ASP A 248 1.31 32.32 1.54
C ASP A 248 2.38 32.97 0.64
N LEU A 249 2.16 34.22 0.25
CA LEU A 249 3.09 35.03 -0.55
C LEU A 249 3.39 36.35 0.16
N PHE A 250 4.66 36.63 0.46
CA PHE A 250 5.07 37.88 1.12
C PHE A 250 6.50 38.29 0.72
N LEU A 251 6.85 39.56 0.95
CA LEU A 251 8.21 40.07 0.80
C LEU A 251 8.89 40.26 2.15
N VAL A 252 10.21 40.18 2.12
CA VAL A 252 11.08 40.57 3.24
C VAL A 252 12.23 41.43 2.72
N ASP A 253 12.41 42.61 3.32
CA ASP A 253 13.50 43.53 2.99
C ASP A 253 14.77 43.33 3.85
N ARG A 254 15.84 44.09 3.60
CA ARG A 254 17.10 44.04 4.40
C ARG A 254 16.90 44.38 5.88
N LYS A 255 15.87 45.17 6.19
CA LYS A 255 15.51 45.55 7.55
C LYS A 255 14.60 44.51 8.22
N ASN A 256 14.32 43.38 7.55
CA ASN A 256 13.36 42.36 7.96
C ASN A 256 11.93 42.91 8.15
N GLN A 257 11.53 43.89 7.34
CA GLN A 257 10.14 44.32 7.22
C GLN A 257 9.40 43.40 6.27
N HIS A 258 8.19 43.00 6.68
CA HIS A 258 7.36 42.05 5.94
C HIS A 258 6.21 42.75 5.23
N TYR A 259 5.91 42.32 4.01
CA TYR A 259 4.83 42.88 3.19
C TYR A 259 4.00 41.76 2.55
N SER A 260 2.70 41.70 2.84
CA SER A 260 1.75 40.72 2.31
C SER A 260 0.57 41.39 1.60
N LEU A 261 -0.16 40.59 0.80
CA LEU A 261 -1.44 40.98 0.18
C LEU A 261 -2.59 41.08 1.20
N GLU A 262 -2.58 40.18 2.18
CA GLU A 262 -3.66 40.07 3.16
C GLU A 262 -3.23 40.79 4.46
N ASP A 263 -4.13 41.63 4.98
CA ASP A 263 -4.02 42.27 6.31
C ASP A 263 -4.19 41.25 7.45
N GLU A 264 -4.57 40.01 7.13
CA GLU A 264 -4.55 38.92 8.10
C GLU A 264 -3.11 38.65 8.55
N ILE A 265 -2.96 38.26 9.81
CA ILE A 265 -1.67 37.94 10.42
C ILE A 265 -1.12 36.67 9.76
N ILE A 266 -0.59 36.80 8.54
CA ILE A 266 0.35 35.84 7.98
C ILE A 266 1.56 35.96 8.91
N ASN A 267 1.63 35.05 9.88
CA ASN A 267 2.79 34.91 10.75
C ASN A 267 3.98 34.66 9.83
N SER A 268 4.68 35.73 9.47
CA SER A 268 5.75 35.81 8.47
C SER A 268 7.08 36.17 9.12
N SER A 269 7.04 36.64 10.38
CA SER A 269 8.17 36.99 11.24
C SER A 269 9.18 35.86 11.49
N TRP A 270 8.84 34.62 11.12
CA TRP A 270 9.72 33.47 11.22
C TRP A 270 10.78 33.42 10.11
N PHE A 271 10.64 34.21 9.06
CA PHE A 271 11.62 34.30 7.98
C PHE A 271 12.46 35.56 8.14
N HIS A 272 13.77 35.44 8.00
CA HIS A 272 14.69 36.58 8.01
C HIS A 272 15.51 36.61 6.72
N PHE A 273 15.69 37.82 6.18
CA PHE A 273 16.54 38.07 5.04
C PHE A 273 18.01 37.75 5.37
N ASN A 274 18.71 37.11 4.44
CA ASN A 274 20.13 36.78 4.55
C ASN A 274 20.85 37.10 3.23
N GLU A 275 21.87 37.95 3.28
CA GLU A 275 22.61 38.40 2.09
C GLU A 275 23.44 37.29 1.43
N HIS A 276 23.83 36.26 2.18
CA HIS A 276 24.68 35.17 1.71
C HIS A 276 23.91 33.93 1.27
N SER A 277 22.58 33.89 1.45
CA SER A 277 21.77 32.77 0.99
C SER A 277 21.48 32.90 -0.50
N ASN A 278 22.19 32.13 -1.31
CA ASN A 278 21.69 31.76 -2.65
C ASN A 278 20.26 31.23 -2.52
N ILE A 279 19.45 31.46 -3.56
CA ILE A 279 18.07 30.96 -3.73
C ILE A 279 17.94 29.56 -3.13
N LYS A 280 17.15 29.42 -2.06
CA LYS A 280 17.02 28.15 -1.32
C LYS A 280 15.56 27.90 -0.99
N SER A 281 15.06 26.79 -1.51
CA SER A 281 13.97 26.07 -0.86
C SER A 281 14.44 25.63 0.53
N GLY A 282 13.56 25.73 1.51
CA GLY A 282 13.91 25.50 2.90
C GLY A 282 12.73 25.04 3.73
N PHE A 283 13.05 24.61 4.96
CA PHE A 283 12.06 24.18 5.93
C PHE A 283 12.30 24.86 7.27
N ASN A 284 11.26 25.52 7.78
CA ASN A 284 11.26 26.05 9.14
C ASN A 284 10.60 25.03 10.07
N PHE A 285 11.42 24.33 10.86
CA PHE A 285 10.96 23.31 11.80
C PHE A 285 10.03 23.86 12.89
N LYS A 286 10.29 25.08 13.39
CA LYS A 286 9.49 25.67 14.48
C LYS A 286 8.07 25.99 14.05
N GLN A 287 7.91 26.49 12.82
CA GLN A 287 6.60 26.87 12.26
C GLN A 287 5.99 25.78 11.37
N MET A 288 6.70 24.66 11.14
CA MET A 288 6.29 23.59 10.23
C MET A 288 5.94 24.11 8.81
N LYS A 289 6.75 25.06 8.31
CA LYS A 289 6.54 25.68 6.99
C LYS A 289 7.63 25.27 6.02
N VAL A 290 7.21 24.86 4.81
CA VAL A 290 8.10 24.75 3.65
C VAL A 290 8.02 26.07 2.91
N TYR A 291 9.17 26.58 2.48
CA TYR A 291 9.22 27.84 1.76
C TYR A 291 10.22 27.78 0.61
N ASN A 292 10.01 28.67 -0.36
CA ASN A 292 11.01 29.04 -1.34
C ASN A 292 11.17 30.54 -1.29
N SER A 293 12.42 30.98 -1.37
CA SER A 293 12.77 32.39 -1.33
C SER A 293 13.49 32.79 -2.61
N GLN A 294 12.94 33.76 -3.32
CA GLN A 294 13.49 34.28 -4.58
C GLN A 294 13.89 35.73 -4.40
N LYS A 295 15.16 36.06 -4.68
CA LYS A 295 15.60 37.45 -4.71
C LYS A 295 14.91 38.16 -5.86
N ILE A 296 14.14 39.19 -5.54
CA ILE A 296 13.54 40.09 -6.53
C ILE A 296 14.58 41.14 -6.89
N VAL A 297 15.16 41.78 -5.87
CA VAL A 297 16.11 42.89 -6.03
C VAL A 297 17.17 42.87 -4.95
N ASP A 298 18.16 43.75 -5.07
CA ASP A 298 19.15 43.92 -4.01
C ASP A 298 18.49 44.37 -2.71
N GLY A 299 18.39 43.44 -1.77
CA GLY A 299 17.84 43.69 -0.46
C GLY A 299 16.36 43.37 -0.28
N THR A 300 15.68 42.76 -1.26
CA THR A 300 14.29 42.32 -1.11
C THR A 300 14.10 40.93 -1.71
N VAL A 301 13.45 40.07 -0.93
CA VAL A 301 13.21 38.67 -1.30
C VAL A 301 11.72 38.38 -1.24
N LEU A 302 11.23 37.70 -2.28
CA LEU A 302 9.94 37.04 -2.29
C LEU A 302 10.02 35.75 -1.51
N VAL A 303 9.07 35.52 -0.61
CA VAL A 303 8.88 34.26 0.07
C VAL A 303 7.51 33.72 -0.29
N SER A 304 7.52 32.52 -0.87
CA SER A 304 6.33 31.69 -1.04
C SER A 304 6.41 30.55 -0.03
N SER A 305 5.35 30.30 0.75
CA SER A 305 5.38 29.27 1.79
C SER A 305 4.05 28.56 1.98
N PHE A 306 4.07 27.31 2.44
CA PHE A 306 2.87 26.59 2.88
C PHE A 306 3.11 25.91 4.23
N SER A 307 2.03 25.73 4.98
CA SER A 307 2.04 25.03 6.27
C SER A 307 1.86 23.52 6.08
N ILE A 308 2.83 22.72 6.55
CA ILE A 308 2.69 21.25 6.60
C ILE A 308 1.51 20.86 7.48
N LYS A 309 1.23 21.61 8.55
CA LYS A 309 0.08 21.35 9.42
C LYS A 309 -1.25 21.46 8.66
N ASN A 310 -1.37 22.47 7.78
CA ASN A 310 -2.56 22.63 6.94
C ASN A 310 -2.65 21.52 5.89
N ILE A 311 -1.52 21.11 5.30
CA ILE A 311 -1.51 19.97 4.36
C ILE A 311 -1.90 18.67 5.06
N LEU A 312 -1.40 18.41 6.26
CA LEU A 312 -1.78 17.24 7.06
C LEU A 312 -3.27 17.25 7.34
N TYR A 313 -3.81 18.38 7.80
CA TYR A 313 -5.23 18.56 8.02
C TYR A 313 -6.02 18.30 6.73
N ASN A 314 -5.71 18.99 5.63
CA ASN A 314 -6.41 18.83 4.36
C ASN A 314 -6.32 17.40 3.80
N SER A 315 -5.19 16.71 4.00
CA SER A 315 -5.02 15.31 3.57
C SER A 315 -5.86 14.34 4.40
N LEU A 316 -6.06 14.62 5.70
CA LEU A 316 -6.95 13.83 6.57
C LEU A 316 -8.43 14.01 6.20
N TYR A 317 -8.82 15.20 5.75
CA TYR A 317 -10.18 15.52 5.31
C TYR A 317 -10.39 15.36 3.80
N ASP A 318 -9.47 14.70 3.10
CA ASP A 318 -9.62 14.45 1.67
C ASP A 318 -10.86 13.55 1.44
N PRO A 319 -11.81 13.94 0.58
CA PRO A 319 -13.02 13.17 0.32
C PRO A 319 -12.74 11.72 -0.08
N ASN A 320 -11.63 11.44 -0.78
CA ASN A 320 -11.26 10.10 -1.20
C ASN A 320 -10.79 9.25 -0.01
N LEU A 321 -10.04 9.85 0.92
CA LEU A 321 -9.61 9.18 2.15
C LEU A 321 -10.81 8.89 3.05
N ILE A 322 -11.74 9.86 3.18
CA ILE A 322 -12.99 9.69 3.94
C ILE A 322 -13.83 8.58 3.32
N TYR A 323 -13.99 8.57 1.99
CA TYR A 323 -14.72 7.53 1.28
C TYR A 323 -14.07 6.15 1.48
N PHE A 324 -12.74 6.06 1.42
CA PHE A 324 -12.01 4.84 1.70
C PHE A 324 -12.26 4.32 3.12
N ILE A 325 -12.18 5.19 4.14
CA ILE A 325 -12.49 4.83 5.54
C ILE A 325 -13.95 4.37 5.66
N PHE A 326 -14.88 5.07 5.01
CA PHE A 326 -16.30 4.74 5.04
C PHE A 326 -16.59 3.38 4.41
N VAL A 327 -16.03 3.09 3.23
CA VAL A 327 -16.15 1.77 2.56
C VAL A 327 -15.52 0.67 3.41
N LEU A 328 -14.37 0.92 4.02
CA LEU A 328 -13.68 -0.03 4.88
C LEU A 328 -14.47 -0.29 6.19
N GLY A 329 -15.08 0.76 6.74
CA GLY A 329 -15.99 0.68 7.88
C GLY A 329 -17.25 -0.11 7.56
N ILE A 330 -17.88 0.13 6.40
CA ILE A 330 -19.00 -0.68 5.90
C ILE A 330 -18.57 -2.13 5.71
N PHE A 331 -17.43 -2.39 5.09
CA PHE A 331 -16.92 -3.74 4.88
C PHE A 331 -16.73 -4.48 6.22
N TYR A 332 -16.15 -3.82 7.22
CA TYR A 332 -15.94 -4.40 8.54
C TYR A 332 -17.25 -4.56 9.33
N LEU A 333 -18.16 -3.59 9.25
CA LEU A 333 -19.51 -3.66 9.80
C LEU A 333 -20.28 -4.83 9.15
N PHE A 334 -20.12 -5.04 7.85
CA PHE A 334 -20.71 -6.17 7.13
C PHE A 334 -20.10 -7.50 7.58
N ILE A 335 -18.77 -7.62 7.68
CA ILE A 335 -18.11 -8.81 8.25
C ILE A 335 -18.61 -9.10 9.67
N SER A 336 -18.76 -8.05 10.49
CA SER A 336 -19.22 -8.16 11.88
C SER A 336 -20.72 -8.49 11.99
N LEU A 337 -21.57 -7.95 11.11
CA LEU A 337 -23.03 -8.15 11.13
C LEU A 337 -23.46 -9.46 10.44
N THR A 338 -22.72 -9.92 9.42
CA THR A 338 -23.05 -11.14 8.66
C THR A 338 -22.30 -12.39 9.14
N TYR A 339 -21.70 -12.33 10.33
CA TYR A 339 -21.42 -13.52 11.14
C TYR A 339 -22.70 -14.31 11.46
N PHE A 340 -23.89 -13.70 11.27
CA PHE A 340 -25.17 -14.37 11.07
C PHE A 340 -25.68 -14.19 9.63
N ARG A 341 -25.66 -15.28 8.84
CA ARG A 341 -26.50 -15.52 7.65
C ARG A 341 -26.21 -14.73 6.34
N TYR A 342 -25.64 -15.47 5.37
CA TYR A 342 -25.65 -15.30 3.89
C TYR A 342 -24.65 -14.31 3.24
N ILE A 343 -23.69 -14.88 2.48
CA ILE A 343 -22.50 -14.26 1.88
C ILE A 343 -22.72 -13.73 0.43
N LYS A 344 -23.79 -14.11 -0.27
CA LYS A 344 -24.00 -13.71 -1.70
C LYS A 344 -24.09 -12.19 -2.00
N PRO A 345 -24.58 -11.29 -1.12
CA PRO A 345 -24.67 -9.85 -1.42
C PRO A 345 -23.35 -9.07 -1.37
N GLN A 346 -22.29 -9.65 -0.79
CA GLN A 346 -21.03 -8.94 -0.53
C GLN A 346 -20.18 -8.77 -1.81
N GLN A 347 -20.29 -9.73 -2.73
CA GLN A 347 -19.59 -9.69 -4.01
C GLN A 347 -20.13 -8.60 -4.93
N SER A 348 -21.45 -8.40 -4.97
CA SER A 348 -22.10 -7.43 -5.87
C SER A 348 -21.88 -5.97 -5.46
N ILE A 349 -21.85 -5.66 -4.16
CA ILE A 349 -21.59 -4.30 -3.67
C ILE A 349 -20.13 -3.90 -3.92
N LEU A 350 -19.19 -4.82 -3.68
CA LEU A 350 -17.77 -4.55 -3.91
C LEU A 350 -17.44 -4.46 -5.41
N ILE A 351 -18.06 -5.31 -6.26
CA ILE A 351 -17.99 -5.17 -7.73
C ILE A 351 -18.53 -3.80 -8.17
N GLY A 352 -19.62 -3.31 -7.58
CA GLY A 352 -20.15 -1.97 -7.89
C GLY A 352 -19.20 -0.82 -7.51
N VAL A 353 -18.51 -0.92 -6.37
CA VAL A 353 -17.47 0.06 -5.99
C VAL A 353 -16.24 -0.04 -6.91
N LEU A 354 -15.89 -1.25 -7.35
CA LEU A 354 -14.79 -1.50 -8.27
C LEU A 354 -15.07 -1.00 -9.70
N GLU A 355 -16.30 -1.14 -10.20
CA GLU A 355 -16.75 -0.59 -11.48
C GLU A 355 -16.80 0.94 -11.45
N TYR A 356 -17.21 1.53 -10.33
CA TYR A 356 -17.19 2.98 -10.12
C TYR A 356 -15.76 3.55 -10.19
N LEU A 357 -14.79 2.92 -9.52
CA LEU A 357 -13.37 3.34 -9.57
C LEU A 357 -12.73 3.16 -10.95
N ASP A 358 -13.14 2.15 -11.73
CA ASP A 358 -12.64 1.92 -13.10
C ASP A 358 -13.34 2.80 -14.16
N SER A 359 -14.48 3.43 -13.82
CA SER A 359 -15.24 4.32 -14.71
C SER A 359 -14.63 5.72 -14.89
N ASN A 360 -13.77 6.18 -13.97
CA ASN A 360 -13.10 7.50 -14.04
C ASN A 360 -11.81 7.44 -14.88
N LYS A 361 -11.90 6.91 -16.10
CA LYS A 361 -10.75 6.55 -16.95
C LYS A 361 -10.02 7.70 -17.66
N ASP A 362 -10.51 8.93 -17.56
CA ASP A 362 -9.89 10.06 -18.26
C ASP A 362 -9.41 11.12 -17.28
N THR A 363 -8.14 11.01 -16.89
CA THR A 363 -7.16 12.12 -16.86
C THR A 363 -5.83 11.63 -16.25
N LYS A 364 -4.72 12.03 -16.89
CA LYS A 364 -3.29 11.82 -16.55
C LYS A 364 -2.98 11.38 -15.09
N GLU A 365 -2.94 10.08 -14.80
CA GLU A 365 -2.26 9.56 -13.59
C GLU A 365 -1.90 8.07 -13.69
N SER A 366 -0.93 7.73 -14.55
CA SER A 366 -0.58 6.32 -14.86
C SER A 366 0.11 5.55 -13.72
N LYS A 367 0.55 6.21 -12.64
CA LYS A 367 1.19 5.56 -11.48
C LYS A 367 0.22 5.23 -10.34
N LEU A 368 -0.80 6.05 -10.09
CA LEU A 368 -1.84 5.76 -9.09
C LEU A 368 -2.57 4.47 -9.48
N ASN A 369 -2.87 4.29 -10.77
CA ASN A 369 -3.46 3.06 -11.32
C ASN A 369 -2.64 1.78 -11.05
N LYS A 370 -1.29 1.85 -11.02
CA LYS A 370 -0.46 0.67 -10.74
C LYS A 370 -0.60 0.22 -9.28
N ILE A 371 -0.76 1.18 -8.37
CA ILE A 371 -0.96 0.95 -6.93
C ILE A 371 -2.35 0.37 -6.69
N THR A 372 -3.38 0.99 -7.27
CA THR A 372 -4.76 0.50 -7.18
C THR A 372 -4.87 -0.94 -7.69
N LYS A 373 -4.10 -1.28 -8.74
CA LYS A 373 -4.06 -2.61 -9.34
C LYS A 373 -3.34 -3.67 -8.49
N GLU A 374 -2.31 -3.29 -7.73
CA GLU A 374 -1.64 -4.21 -6.79
C GLU A 374 -2.47 -4.40 -5.51
N VAL A 375 -3.11 -3.33 -5.00
CA VAL A 375 -4.11 -3.43 -3.93
C VAL A 375 -5.28 -4.32 -4.37
N TYR A 376 -5.76 -4.17 -5.62
CA TYR A 376 -6.77 -5.05 -6.23
C TYR A 376 -6.36 -6.53 -6.20
N LYS A 377 -5.12 -6.87 -6.59
CA LYS A 377 -4.64 -8.26 -6.57
C LYS A 377 -4.59 -8.82 -5.14
N ALA A 378 -4.08 -8.04 -4.20
CA ALA A 378 -3.97 -8.46 -2.80
C ALA A 378 -5.35 -8.69 -2.16
N PHE A 379 -6.31 -7.78 -2.36
CA PHE A 379 -7.68 -7.95 -1.87
C PHE A 379 -8.38 -9.15 -2.51
N LYS A 380 -8.23 -9.33 -3.84
CA LYS A 380 -8.82 -10.47 -4.55
C LYS A 380 -8.29 -11.81 -4.02
N TYR A 381 -6.99 -11.90 -3.77
CA TYR A 381 -6.35 -13.09 -3.19
C TYR A 381 -6.82 -13.36 -1.75
N LEU A 382 -6.88 -12.32 -0.91
CA LEU A 382 -7.36 -12.44 0.47
C LEU A 382 -8.80 -12.94 0.53
N ILE A 383 -9.69 -12.41 -0.32
CA ILE A 383 -11.10 -12.81 -0.41
C ILE A 383 -11.20 -14.28 -0.85
N SER A 384 -10.40 -14.72 -1.83
CA SER A 384 -10.41 -16.13 -2.23
C SER A 384 -9.97 -17.05 -1.09
N GLU A 385 -8.91 -16.72 -0.36
CA GLU A 385 -8.43 -17.50 0.79
C GLU A 385 -9.49 -17.59 1.90
N PHE A 386 -10.11 -16.46 2.28
CA PHE A 386 -11.16 -16.45 3.30
C PHE A 386 -12.40 -17.25 2.88
N THR A 387 -12.82 -17.14 1.63
CA THR A 387 -13.98 -17.88 1.11
C THR A 387 -13.72 -19.39 1.13
N LEU A 388 -12.49 -19.79 0.77
CA LEU A 388 -12.08 -21.19 0.75
C LEU A 388 -12.03 -21.76 2.17
N LYS A 389 -11.49 -21.01 3.12
CA LYS A 389 -11.42 -21.40 4.53
C LYS A 389 -12.78 -21.51 5.21
N ILE A 390 -13.68 -20.54 4.98
CA ILE A 390 -15.05 -20.56 5.52
C ILE A 390 -15.87 -21.72 4.94
N LYS A 391 -15.66 -22.05 3.67
CA LYS A 391 -16.33 -23.19 3.03
C LYS A 391 -15.87 -24.50 3.66
N ILE A 392 -14.56 -24.67 3.82
CA ILE A 392 -13.96 -25.81 4.53
C ILE A 392 -14.49 -25.92 5.96
N ASP A 393 -14.52 -24.82 6.72
CA ASP A 393 -14.98 -24.82 8.12
C ASP A 393 -16.46 -25.19 8.26
N ASN A 394 -17.32 -24.71 7.36
CA ASN A 394 -18.74 -25.07 7.35
C ASN A 394 -18.96 -26.53 6.95
N ASP A 395 -18.23 -27.01 5.94
CA ASP A 395 -18.31 -28.39 5.48
C ASP A 395 -17.84 -29.37 6.58
N ILE A 396 -16.78 -29.02 7.33
CA ILE A 396 -16.28 -29.77 8.50
C ILE A 396 -17.31 -29.78 9.65
N ARG A 397 -17.99 -28.66 9.91
CA ARG A 397 -18.97 -28.56 11.00
C ARG A 397 -20.20 -29.43 10.78
N HIS A 398 -20.63 -29.58 9.53
CA HIS A 398 -21.77 -30.41 9.15
C HIS A 398 -21.46 -31.92 9.11
N SER A 399 -20.18 -32.29 9.09
CA SER A 399 -19.72 -33.68 8.95
C SER A 399 -19.05 -34.23 10.22
N LYS A 400 -19.16 -33.52 11.35
CA LYS A 400 -18.46 -33.79 12.60
C LYS A 400 -18.51 -35.25 13.09
N GLU A 401 -19.66 -35.92 13.04
CA GLU A 401 -19.79 -37.34 13.46
C GLU A 401 -19.11 -38.32 12.48
N THR A 402 -19.18 -38.05 11.18
CA THR A 402 -18.48 -38.83 10.14
C THR A 402 -16.96 -38.58 10.21
N ILE A 403 -16.58 -37.33 10.46
CA ILE A 403 -15.19 -36.86 10.54
C ILE A 403 -14.48 -37.39 11.80
N GLU A 404 -15.16 -37.49 12.95
CA GLU A 404 -14.55 -38.01 14.19
C GLU A 404 -14.01 -39.45 14.01
N TYR A 405 -14.69 -40.28 13.22
CA TYR A 405 -14.21 -41.60 12.84
C TYR A 405 -12.89 -41.56 12.04
N PHE A 406 -12.68 -40.53 11.20
CA PHE A 406 -11.47 -40.36 10.37
C PHE A 406 -10.39 -39.45 10.97
N ILE A 407 -10.68 -38.77 12.09
CA ILE A 407 -9.70 -37.96 12.85
C ILE A 407 -8.93 -38.83 13.83
N LYS A 408 -9.57 -39.79 14.49
CA LYS A 408 -8.91 -40.71 15.42
C LYS A 408 -9.81 -41.89 15.71
N SER A 409 -9.51 -43.05 15.14
CA SER A 409 -10.25 -44.27 15.42
C SER A 409 -9.45 -45.18 16.35
N HIS A 410 -10.16 -45.81 17.26
CA HIS A 410 -9.60 -46.81 18.14
C HIS A 410 -10.68 -47.82 18.49
N HIS A 411 -10.28 -49.07 18.64
CA HIS A 411 -11.15 -50.15 19.12
C HIS A 411 -10.34 -50.99 20.09
N SER A 412 -11.00 -51.53 21.10
CA SER A 412 -10.44 -52.64 21.86
C SER A 412 -11.57 -53.55 22.33
N ASP A 413 -11.38 -54.85 22.12
CA ASP A 413 -12.12 -55.92 22.76
C ASP A 413 -11.14 -56.95 23.36
N ASP A 414 -11.66 -58.08 23.85
CA ASP A 414 -10.85 -59.12 24.49
C ASP A 414 -9.89 -59.85 23.53
N TYR A 415 -10.10 -59.71 22.22
CA TYR A 415 -9.40 -60.44 21.16
C TYR A 415 -8.54 -59.54 20.28
N CYS A 416 -8.77 -58.23 20.25
CA CYS A 416 -8.01 -57.30 19.43
C CYS A 416 -8.09 -55.87 19.91
N GLY A 417 -7.18 -55.04 19.42
CA GLY A 417 -7.29 -53.60 19.53
C GLY A 417 -6.50 -52.91 18.43
N TYR A 418 -6.99 -51.75 18.01
CA TYR A 418 -6.27 -50.90 17.06
C TYR A 418 -6.34 -49.44 17.46
N LEU A 419 -5.38 -48.66 16.95
CA LEU A 419 -5.31 -47.22 17.09
C LEU A 419 -4.83 -46.61 15.79
N ILE A 420 -5.61 -45.67 15.25
CA ILE A 420 -5.27 -44.82 14.12
C ILE A 420 -5.12 -43.38 14.62
N ASN A 421 -4.00 -42.73 14.30
CA ASN A 421 -3.79 -41.31 14.53
C ASN A 421 -3.19 -40.63 13.31
N PRO A 422 -3.90 -39.66 12.72
CA PRO A 422 -3.44 -39.00 11.51
C PRO A 422 -2.25 -38.07 11.78
N ALA A 423 -1.39 -37.94 10.78
CA ALA A 423 -0.33 -36.93 10.79
C ALA A 423 -0.87 -35.50 10.54
N PHE A 424 -2.00 -35.40 9.82
CA PHE A 424 -2.68 -34.16 9.49
C PHE A 424 -4.11 -34.14 10.07
N ASN A 425 -5.02 -33.39 9.46
CA ASN A 425 -6.40 -33.26 9.93
C ASN A 425 -7.24 -34.54 9.74
N PHE A 426 -6.87 -35.44 8.82
CA PHE A 426 -7.63 -36.64 8.48
C PHE A 426 -6.70 -37.79 8.10
N SER A 427 -7.09 -39.02 8.45
CA SER A 427 -6.33 -40.23 8.14
C SER A 427 -6.70 -40.82 6.77
N GLY A 428 -5.68 -41.23 6.01
CA GLY A 428 -5.80 -42.15 4.88
C GLY A 428 -5.82 -43.62 5.30
N ASP A 429 -5.36 -43.93 6.51
CA ASP A 429 -5.41 -45.27 7.08
C ASP A 429 -6.83 -45.71 7.49
N TYR A 430 -7.05 -47.02 7.41
CA TYR A 430 -8.34 -47.64 7.69
C TYR A 430 -8.21 -49.04 8.30
N VAL A 431 -9.00 -49.32 9.34
CA VAL A 431 -9.09 -50.64 9.96
C VAL A 431 -10.55 -51.06 10.07
N LYS A 432 -10.86 -52.30 9.68
CA LYS A 432 -12.18 -52.92 9.83
C LYS A 432 -12.07 -54.37 10.28
N ILE A 433 -12.99 -54.76 11.15
CA ILE A 433 -13.10 -56.13 11.66
C ILE A 433 -14.40 -56.73 11.14
N PHE A 434 -14.29 -57.84 10.42
CA PHE A 434 -15.44 -58.63 9.96
C PHE A 434 -15.57 -59.87 10.86
N ASP A 435 -16.64 -59.94 11.64
CA ASP A 435 -16.96 -61.10 12.48
C ASP A 435 -17.80 -62.10 11.69
N LEU A 436 -17.24 -63.29 11.42
CA LEU A 436 -17.89 -64.36 10.67
C LEU A 436 -18.63 -65.35 11.59
N GLY A 437 -18.65 -65.09 12.90
CA GLY A 437 -19.17 -66.00 13.91
C GLY A 437 -18.25 -67.18 14.20
N GLN A 438 -18.60 -67.99 15.21
CA GLN A 438 -17.83 -69.19 15.60
C GLN A 438 -16.33 -68.93 15.86
N SER A 439 -15.99 -67.78 16.45
CA SER A 439 -14.60 -67.37 16.71
C SER A 439 -13.73 -67.21 15.44
N LYS A 440 -14.36 -66.88 14.31
CA LYS A 440 -13.70 -66.58 13.03
C LYS A 440 -13.81 -65.08 12.74
N ARG A 441 -12.67 -64.42 12.51
CA ARG A 441 -12.62 -62.99 12.20
C ARG A 441 -11.67 -62.70 11.05
N ILE A 442 -12.02 -61.71 10.23
CA ILE A 442 -11.11 -61.09 9.25
C ILE A 442 -10.80 -59.68 9.73
N TYR A 443 -9.51 -59.36 9.85
CA TYR A 443 -9.00 -58.04 10.18
C TYR A 443 -8.46 -57.42 8.90
N PHE A 444 -9.12 -56.37 8.41
CA PHE A 444 -8.70 -55.62 7.24
C PHE A 444 -8.05 -54.33 7.68
N ILE A 445 -6.80 -54.11 7.27
CA ILE A 445 -6.05 -52.87 7.49
C ILE A 445 -5.60 -52.35 6.13
N ALA A 446 -5.77 -51.06 5.89
CA ALA A 446 -5.45 -50.43 4.62
C ALA A 446 -4.85 -49.05 4.82
N ASP A 447 -4.02 -48.64 3.86
CA ASP A 447 -3.46 -47.31 3.69
C ASP A 447 -3.75 -46.86 2.24
N VAL A 448 -4.30 -45.66 2.13
CA VAL A 448 -4.71 -45.06 0.88
C VAL A 448 -3.65 -44.07 0.42
N SER A 449 -3.16 -44.23 -0.81
CA SER A 449 -2.17 -43.33 -1.38
C SER A 449 -2.65 -41.87 -1.37
N GLY A 450 -1.88 -40.98 -0.74
CA GLY A 450 -2.19 -39.56 -0.56
C GLY A 450 -2.41 -39.21 0.90
N LYS A 451 -2.70 -37.93 1.22
CA LYS A 451 -2.93 -37.47 2.60
C LYS A 451 -4.07 -36.46 2.70
N GLY A 452 -4.68 -36.35 3.87
CA GLY A 452 -5.72 -35.38 4.16
C GLY A 452 -7.08 -35.71 3.53
N VAL A 453 -7.84 -34.68 3.12
CA VAL A 453 -9.26 -34.82 2.72
C VAL A 453 -9.45 -35.76 1.52
N GLY A 454 -8.52 -35.76 0.57
CA GLY A 454 -8.60 -36.63 -0.61
C GLY A 454 -8.55 -38.11 -0.24
N ALA A 455 -7.60 -38.49 0.63
CA ALA A 455 -7.48 -39.87 1.12
C ALA A 455 -8.70 -40.27 1.96
N MET A 456 -9.18 -39.38 2.86
CA MET A 456 -10.37 -39.62 3.67
C MET A 456 -11.63 -39.94 2.84
N ILE A 457 -11.82 -39.29 1.69
CA ILE A 457 -12.96 -39.58 0.81
C ILE A 457 -12.89 -41.02 0.28
N LEU A 458 -11.69 -41.51 -0.05
CA LEU A 458 -11.51 -42.88 -0.50
C LEU A 458 -11.70 -43.87 0.64
N VAL A 459 -11.23 -43.56 1.85
CA VAL A 459 -11.53 -44.39 3.03
C VAL A 459 -13.04 -44.51 3.25
N ASN A 460 -13.79 -43.42 3.10
CA ASN A 460 -15.26 -43.48 3.15
C ASN A 460 -15.83 -44.42 2.10
N GLN A 461 -15.33 -44.38 0.86
CA GLN A 461 -15.78 -45.28 -0.19
C GLN A 461 -15.51 -46.75 0.17
N ILE A 462 -14.34 -47.05 0.74
CA ILE A 462 -14.00 -48.38 1.25
C ILE A 462 -15.01 -48.82 2.32
N ASP A 463 -15.25 -47.97 3.32
CA ASP A 463 -16.16 -48.32 4.43
C ASP A 463 -17.60 -48.53 3.97
N PHE A 464 -18.13 -47.62 3.13
CA PHE A 464 -19.46 -47.74 2.54
C PHE A 464 -19.60 -49.02 1.72
N PHE A 465 -18.62 -49.33 0.87
CA PHE A 465 -18.64 -50.54 0.05
C PHE A 465 -18.69 -51.79 0.92
N PHE A 466 -17.76 -51.93 1.88
CA PHE A 466 -17.76 -53.09 2.76
C PHE A 466 -19.02 -53.16 3.63
N ASN A 467 -19.55 -52.03 4.13
CA ASN A 467 -20.80 -51.99 4.89
C ASN A 467 -21.99 -52.49 4.06
N PHE A 468 -22.06 -52.11 2.77
CA PHE A 468 -23.10 -52.57 1.86
C PHE A 468 -23.02 -54.08 1.60
N HIS A 469 -21.80 -54.65 1.57
CA HIS A 469 -21.55 -56.07 1.32
C HIS A 469 -21.46 -56.94 2.59
N LEU A 470 -21.64 -56.38 3.81
CA LEU A 470 -21.45 -57.11 5.07
C LEU A 470 -22.17 -58.46 5.13
N LYS A 471 -23.43 -58.53 4.67
CA LYS A 471 -24.22 -59.78 4.69
C LYS A 471 -23.73 -60.85 3.72
N LYS A 472 -22.96 -60.46 2.69
CA LYS A 472 -22.34 -61.40 1.75
C LYS A 472 -21.08 -62.03 2.32
N ILE A 473 -20.36 -61.30 3.17
CA ILE A 473 -19.08 -61.71 3.76
C ILE A 473 -19.36 -62.67 4.93
N ILE A 474 -19.40 -63.97 4.64
CA ILE A 474 -19.69 -65.03 5.63
C ILE A 474 -18.54 -66.03 5.80
N ASP A 475 -17.58 -66.03 4.87
CA ASP A 475 -16.40 -66.89 4.85
C ASP A 475 -15.26 -66.24 4.05
N LEU A 476 -14.14 -66.96 3.90
CA LEU A 476 -12.98 -66.49 3.13
C LEU A 476 -13.32 -66.20 1.67
N LYS A 477 -14.00 -67.14 0.99
CA LYS A 477 -14.30 -67.04 -0.44
C LYS A 477 -15.23 -65.89 -0.78
N SER A 478 -16.22 -65.65 0.08
CA SER A 478 -17.11 -64.50 -0.07
C SER A 478 -16.39 -63.17 0.17
N PHE A 479 -15.41 -63.13 1.09
CA PHE A 479 -14.56 -61.94 1.27
C PHE A 479 -13.68 -61.68 0.04
N GLU A 480 -13.02 -62.72 -0.48
CA GLU A 480 -12.20 -62.64 -1.71
C GLU A 480 -13.03 -62.12 -2.89
N SER A 481 -14.23 -62.67 -3.10
CA SER A 481 -15.14 -62.22 -4.15
C SER A 481 -15.60 -60.76 -3.98
N VAL A 482 -15.85 -60.32 -2.74
CA VAL A 482 -16.21 -58.92 -2.45
C VAL A 482 -15.01 -57.99 -2.67
N LEU A 483 -13.79 -58.43 -2.37
CA LEU A 483 -12.57 -57.68 -2.67
C LEU A 483 -12.34 -57.52 -4.17
N GLU A 484 -12.55 -58.58 -4.96
CA GLU A 484 -12.47 -58.52 -6.43
C GLU A 484 -13.50 -57.53 -6.99
N GLU A 485 -14.76 -57.59 -6.50
CA GLU A 485 -15.83 -56.66 -6.88
C GLU A 485 -15.45 -55.20 -6.52
N PHE A 486 -14.83 -54.98 -5.34
CA PHE A 486 -14.36 -53.66 -4.93
C PHE A 486 -13.23 -53.16 -5.83
N ASN A 487 -12.27 -54.01 -6.16
CA ASN A 487 -11.13 -53.64 -7.00
C ASN A 487 -11.58 -53.22 -8.40
N LEU A 488 -12.48 -53.99 -9.02
CA LEU A 488 -13.10 -53.64 -10.31
C LEU A 488 -13.80 -52.28 -10.23
N TYR A 489 -14.67 -52.09 -9.24
CA TYR A 489 -15.35 -50.83 -9.01
C TYR A 489 -14.36 -49.66 -8.84
N PHE A 490 -13.31 -49.87 -8.05
CA PHE A 490 -12.34 -48.83 -7.74
C PHE A 490 -11.52 -48.45 -8.98
N VAL A 491 -11.03 -49.42 -9.76
CA VAL A 491 -10.29 -49.16 -11.01
C VAL A 491 -11.15 -48.38 -12.02
N GLU A 492 -12.43 -48.73 -12.18
CA GLU A 492 -13.33 -48.04 -13.12
C GLU A 492 -13.65 -46.58 -12.73
N LYS A 493 -13.70 -46.28 -11.42
CA LYS A 493 -14.15 -44.97 -10.90
C LYS A 493 -13.00 -44.05 -10.50
N ASN A 494 -11.80 -44.57 -10.31
CA ASN A 494 -10.67 -43.82 -9.78
C ASN A 494 -9.96 -42.99 -10.86
N MET A 495 -10.41 -41.74 -11.06
CA MET A 495 -9.84 -40.81 -12.04
C MET A 495 -8.46 -40.25 -11.67
N ASN A 496 -7.99 -40.45 -10.43
CA ASN A 496 -6.80 -39.78 -9.89
C ASN A 496 -5.59 -40.71 -9.73
N CYS A 497 -5.63 -41.93 -10.27
CA CYS A 497 -4.56 -42.93 -10.16
C CYS A 497 -4.15 -43.26 -8.70
N ASN A 498 -5.06 -43.13 -7.75
CA ASN A 498 -4.81 -43.53 -6.36
C ASN A 498 -4.76 -45.06 -6.24
N PHE A 499 -4.10 -45.59 -5.23
CA PHE A 499 -4.13 -47.02 -4.92
C PHE A 499 -4.30 -47.23 -3.41
N ILE A 500 -4.72 -48.43 -3.04
CA ILE A 500 -4.94 -48.79 -1.63
C ILE A 500 -4.06 -49.99 -1.33
N ALA A 501 -3.01 -49.77 -0.56
CA ALA A 501 -2.22 -50.85 0.01
C ALA A 501 -3.02 -51.45 1.17
N PHE A 502 -3.12 -52.77 1.26
CA PHE A 502 -3.91 -53.39 2.31
C PHE A 502 -3.38 -54.75 2.74
N LYS A 503 -3.82 -55.17 3.92
CA LYS A 503 -3.66 -56.52 4.43
C LYS A 503 -4.95 -57.02 5.04
N ALA A 504 -5.33 -58.25 4.71
CA ALA A 504 -6.42 -58.95 5.36
C ALA A 504 -5.86 -60.15 6.15
N ILE A 505 -6.15 -60.21 7.44
CA ILE A 505 -5.70 -61.28 8.34
C ILE A 505 -6.93 -62.06 8.78
N TYR A 506 -7.03 -63.32 8.40
CA TYR A 506 -8.06 -64.23 8.87
C TYR A 506 -7.55 -65.08 10.02
N ILE A 507 -8.35 -65.16 11.08
CA ILE A 507 -8.08 -66.02 12.23
C ILE A 507 -9.30 -66.89 12.51
N ASN A 508 -9.08 -68.20 12.62
CA ASN A 508 -10.01 -69.14 13.21
C ASN A 508 -9.42 -69.68 14.51
N LYS A 509 -9.92 -69.16 15.64
CA LYS A 509 -9.41 -69.52 16.97
C LYS A 509 -9.64 -70.99 17.33
N ASN A 510 -10.72 -71.59 16.84
CA ASN A 510 -11.06 -72.97 17.19
C ASN A 510 -10.16 -73.99 16.48
N GLU A 511 -9.67 -73.65 15.29
CA GLU A 511 -8.83 -74.52 14.45
C GLU A 511 -7.35 -74.09 14.44
N GLU A 512 -7.00 -73.03 15.18
CA GLU A 512 -5.68 -72.38 15.19
C GLU A 512 -5.17 -72.06 13.77
N LYS A 513 -6.08 -71.63 12.88
CA LYS A 513 -5.74 -71.30 11.48
C LYS A 513 -5.53 -69.81 11.30
N LEU A 514 -4.41 -69.47 10.65
CA LEU A 514 -4.08 -68.13 10.17
C LEU A 514 -4.00 -68.16 8.63
N ALA A 515 -4.69 -67.22 7.98
CA ALA A 515 -4.51 -66.97 6.56
C ALA A 515 -4.40 -65.48 6.29
N ILE A 516 -3.57 -65.08 5.33
CA ILE A 516 -3.30 -63.66 5.04
C ILE A 516 -3.38 -63.36 3.54
N ILE A 517 -3.97 -62.22 3.23
CA ILE A 517 -3.78 -61.51 1.96
C ILE A 517 -2.88 -60.31 2.27
N ASN A 518 -1.78 -60.17 1.54
CA ASN A 518 -0.94 -58.97 1.58
C ASN A 518 -0.91 -58.32 0.19
N ALA A 519 -1.21 -57.03 0.10
CA ALA A 519 -1.21 -56.28 -1.14
C ALA A 519 -0.48 -54.93 -0.94
N GLY A 520 0.85 -54.97 -1.02
CA GLY A 520 1.72 -53.79 -0.86
C GLY A 520 1.85 -53.25 0.56
N PHE A 521 1.51 -54.05 1.58
CA PHE A 521 1.51 -53.64 2.98
C PHE A 521 2.75 -54.18 3.73
N PRO A 522 3.23 -53.51 4.81
CA PRO A 522 4.36 -54.00 5.61
C PRO A 522 4.18 -55.43 6.16
N ASN A 523 5.25 -56.10 6.58
CA ASN A 523 5.16 -57.46 7.18
C ASN A 523 4.38 -57.47 8.51
N ILE A 524 3.90 -58.64 8.94
CA ILE A 524 3.36 -58.81 10.29
C ILE A 524 4.45 -59.27 11.26
N TYR A 525 4.28 -58.94 12.53
CA TYR A 525 5.06 -59.48 13.62
C TYR A 525 4.16 -60.35 14.49
N TYR A 526 4.69 -61.42 15.09
CA TYR A 526 3.93 -62.27 15.99
C TYR A 526 4.74 -62.65 17.22
N CYS A 527 4.03 -62.88 18.32
CA CYS A 527 4.56 -63.39 19.57
C CYS A 527 4.22 -64.88 19.69
N ASN A 528 5.24 -65.74 19.86
CA ASN A 528 5.04 -67.17 20.11
C ASN A 528 4.85 -67.48 21.61
N HIS A 529 4.56 -68.74 21.96
CA HIS A 529 4.42 -69.19 23.37
C HIS A 529 5.69 -69.10 24.22
N GLN A 530 6.83 -68.74 23.63
CA GLN A 530 8.07 -68.45 24.35
C GLN A 530 8.26 -66.95 24.60
N ASN A 531 7.22 -66.14 24.35
CA ASN A 531 7.25 -64.68 24.43
C ASN A 531 8.33 -64.04 23.54
N GLN A 532 8.63 -64.66 22.39
CA GLN A 532 9.57 -64.10 21.42
C GLN A 532 8.81 -63.44 20.28
N ILE A 533 9.15 -62.17 19.99
CA ILE A 533 8.68 -61.47 18.80
C ILE A 533 9.46 -61.96 17.58
N LYS A 534 8.73 -62.41 16.56
CA LYS A 534 9.28 -62.80 15.26
C LYS A 534 8.57 -62.02 14.15
N GLU A 535 9.32 -61.63 13.13
CA GLU A 535 8.76 -61.09 11.88
C GLU A 535 8.40 -62.24 10.94
N LEU A 536 7.20 -62.20 10.36
CA LEU A 536 6.79 -63.18 9.36
C LEU A 536 7.30 -62.76 7.98
N ASN A 537 8.49 -63.22 7.64
CA ASN A 537 9.13 -62.94 6.35
C ASN A 537 8.55 -63.86 5.25
N ASN A 538 8.58 -63.40 4.00
CA ASN A 538 8.18 -64.15 2.79
C ASN A 538 6.66 -64.38 2.59
N ILE A 539 5.82 -63.40 2.93
CA ILE A 539 4.43 -63.41 2.47
C ILE A 539 4.41 -62.89 1.03
N ASN A 540 3.92 -63.68 0.08
CA ASN A 540 3.70 -63.19 -1.29
C ASN A 540 2.79 -61.96 -1.24
N SER A 541 3.20 -60.89 -1.92
CA SER A 541 2.41 -59.66 -2.02
C SER A 541 1.73 -59.59 -3.38
N TYR A 542 0.42 -59.42 -3.37
CA TYR A 542 -0.37 -58.99 -4.52
C TYR A 542 -0.13 -57.52 -4.83
N THR A 543 -0.63 -57.07 -5.97
CA THR A 543 -0.65 -55.65 -6.33
C THR A 543 -1.68 -54.89 -5.48
N PRO A 544 -1.42 -53.66 -5.00
CA PRO A 544 -2.44 -52.83 -4.34
C PRO A 544 -3.75 -52.67 -5.14
N LEU A 545 -4.86 -52.45 -4.43
CA LEU A 545 -6.17 -52.23 -5.06
C LEU A 545 -6.13 -50.95 -5.91
N GLY A 546 -6.81 -50.99 -7.05
CA GLY A 546 -6.90 -49.84 -7.97
C GLY A 546 -5.86 -49.77 -9.06
N ILE A 547 -4.93 -50.76 -9.12
CA ILE A 547 -3.87 -50.79 -10.13
C ILE A 547 -4.20 -51.79 -11.26
N ILE A 548 -4.47 -53.05 -10.92
CA ILE A 548 -4.78 -54.11 -11.89
C ILE A 548 -6.22 -54.54 -11.71
N GLU A 549 -7.06 -54.33 -12.72
CA GLU A 549 -8.50 -54.61 -12.72
C GLU A 549 -8.82 -56.07 -12.31
N ASN A 550 -8.13 -57.04 -12.92
CA ASN A 550 -8.42 -58.46 -12.77
C ASN A 550 -7.50 -59.19 -11.77
N GLU A 551 -6.91 -58.46 -10.80
CA GLU A 551 -6.11 -59.08 -9.73
C GLU A 551 -7.00 -59.93 -8.83
N LYS A 552 -6.60 -61.18 -8.58
CA LYS A 552 -7.31 -62.12 -7.71
C LYS A 552 -6.63 -62.18 -6.35
N TYR A 553 -7.32 -61.68 -5.33
CA TYR A 553 -6.82 -61.65 -3.97
C TYR A 553 -7.28 -62.90 -3.23
N GLU A 554 -6.37 -63.85 -3.02
CA GLU A 554 -6.67 -65.13 -2.36
C GLU A 554 -5.91 -65.23 -1.03
N PHE A 555 -6.57 -65.78 -0.01
CA PHE A 555 -5.97 -66.00 1.30
C PHE A 555 -4.91 -67.10 1.23
N ASN A 556 -3.68 -66.76 1.64
CA ASN A 556 -2.60 -67.71 1.79
C ASN A 556 -2.58 -68.23 3.23
N GLU A 557 -2.79 -69.54 3.43
CA GLU A 557 -2.67 -70.18 4.73
C GLU A 557 -1.22 -70.18 5.18
N ILE A 558 -0.96 -69.71 6.40
CA ILE A 558 0.38 -69.62 6.96
C ILE A 558 0.54 -70.74 7.98
N LYS A 559 1.42 -71.69 7.66
CA LYS A 559 1.87 -72.70 8.61
C LYS A 559 2.84 -72.05 9.59
N ILE A 560 2.40 -71.83 10.81
CA ILE A 560 3.28 -71.40 11.90
C ILE A 560 3.66 -72.65 12.69
N SER A 561 4.95 -72.90 12.86
CA SER A 561 5.46 -74.05 13.62
C SER A 561 5.22 -73.94 15.13
N ASP A 562 5.04 -72.71 15.61
CA ASP A 562 4.87 -72.34 17.01
C ASP A 562 3.43 -71.85 17.20
N SER A 563 2.78 -72.20 18.31
CA SER A 563 1.52 -71.56 18.66
C SER A 563 1.74 -70.04 18.89
N ILE A 564 0.77 -69.22 18.46
CA ILE A 564 0.84 -67.75 18.50
C ILE A 564 -0.02 -67.21 19.65
N HIS A 565 0.51 -66.25 20.41
CA HIS A 565 -0.26 -65.47 21.38
C HIS A 565 -0.80 -64.16 20.80
N TYR A 566 0.05 -63.40 20.12
CA TYR A 566 -0.29 -62.08 19.59
C TYR A 566 0.21 -61.90 18.16
N ILE A 567 -0.54 -61.18 17.35
CA ILE A 567 -0.16 -60.71 16.02
C ILE A 567 -0.20 -59.18 16.03
N PHE A 568 0.84 -58.56 15.48
CA PHE A 568 0.98 -57.12 15.33
C PHE A 568 1.07 -56.76 13.85
N SER A 569 0.25 -55.82 13.41
CA SER A 569 0.31 -55.24 12.06
C SER A 569 0.30 -53.73 12.15
N THR A 570 1.03 -53.09 11.25
CA THR A 570 1.20 -51.63 11.22
C THR A 570 1.30 -51.13 9.79
N THR A 571 1.00 -49.85 9.57
CA THR A 571 1.33 -49.10 8.36
C THR A 571 2.79 -48.66 8.36
N ASP A 572 3.25 -48.15 7.22
CA ASP A 572 4.57 -47.56 7.02
C ASP A 572 4.77 -46.29 7.87
N GLY A 573 3.71 -45.57 8.22
CA GLY A 573 3.78 -44.39 9.08
C GLY A 573 4.37 -44.63 10.46
N ILE A 574 4.37 -45.86 10.96
CA ILE A 574 5.15 -46.24 12.15
C ILE A 574 6.58 -46.63 11.76
N LEU A 575 6.75 -47.50 10.77
CA LEU A 575 8.04 -48.12 10.48
C LEU A 575 9.04 -47.13 9.85
N GLU A 576 8.60 -46.29 8.93
CA GLU A 576 9.44 -45.36 8.16
C GLU A 576 9.64 -44.00 8.84
N GLN A 577 8.98 -43.76 9.99
CA GLN A 577 9.12 -42.50 10.73
C GLN A 577 10.57 -42.24 11.15
N MET A 578 11.07 -41.06 10.83
CA MET A 578 12.39 -40.59 11.24
C MET A 578 12.33 -39.67 12.46
N ASN A 579 13.34 -39.73 13.31
CA ASN A 579 13.56 -38.70 14.33
C ASN A 579 14.42 -37.53 13.80
N LYS A 580 14.63 -36.52 14.64
CA LYS A 580 15.47 -35.34 14.31
C LYS A 580 16.90 -35.65 13.87
N ASN A 581 17.43 -36.83 14.21
CA ASN A 581 18.77 -37.29 13.85
C ASN A 581 18.78 -38.14 12.57
N GLY A 582 17.63 -38.33 11.91
CA GLY A 582 17.49 -39.14 10.70
C GLY A 582 17.46 -40.65 10.94
N LEU A 583 17.30 -41.12 12.19
CA LEU A 583 17.15 -42.54 12.49
C LEU A 583 15.71 -42.99 12.27
N ILE A 584 15.53 -44.15 11.64
CA ILE A 584 14.22 -44.74 11.32
C ILE A 584 13.69 -45.59 12.48
N TYR A 585 12.41 -45.46 12.82
CA TYR A 585 11.76 -46.12 13.95
C TYR A 585 11.73 -47.64 13.85
N GLN A 586 11.65 -48.22 12.64
CA GLN A 586 11.71 -49.67 12.40
C GLN A 586 12.86 -50.36 13.14
N SER A 587 14.03 -49.69 13.27
CA SER A 587 15.22 -50.23 13.93
C SER A 587 15.00 -50.62 15.41
N LYS A 588 14.01 -50.02 16.08
CA LYS A 588 13.65 -50.32 17.48
C LYS A 588 12.26 -50.94 17.64
N PHE A 589 11.51 -51.10 16.56
CA PHE A 589 10.11 -51.52 16.65
C PHE A 589 9.97 -52.90 17.32
N VAL A 590 10.80 -53.87 16.94
CA VAL A 590 10.79 -55.22 17.54
C VAL A 590 11.05 -55.18 19.05
N THR A 591 12.02 -54.38 19.50
CA THR A 591 12.31 -54.24 20.93
C THR A 591 11.16 -53.59 21.69
N VAL A 592 10.45 -52.64 21.08
CA VAL A 592 9.29 -51.98 21.68
C VAL A 592 8.10 -52.94 21.75
N LEU A 593 7.90 -53.79 20.74
CA LEU A 593 6.91 -54.86 20.78
C LEU A 593 7.19 -55.85 21.91
N ASP A 594 8.44 -56.28 22.07
CA ASP A 594 8.86 -57.20 23.14
C ASP A 594 8.59 -56.60 24.53
N GLU A 595 8.95 -55.32 24.74
CA GLU A 595 8.67 -54.63 25.98
C GLU A 595 7.18 -54.43 26.24
N SER A 596 6.38 -54.27 25.18
CA SER A 596 4.92 -54.15 25.30
C SER A 596 4.26 -55.45 25.81
N LEU A 597 4.90 -56.62 25.64
CA LEU A 597 4.38 -57.89 26.15
C LEU A 597 4.31 -57.96 27.68
N LYS A 598 4.98 -57.03 28.40
CA LYS A 598 4.88 -56.92 29.87
C LYS A 598 3.49 -56.49 30.33
N PHE A 599 2.66 -55.95 29.42
CA PHE A 599 1.29 -55.54 29.71
C PHE A 599 0.30 -56.63 29.29
N GLU A 600 -0.57 -57.05 30.21
CA GLU A 600 -1.54 -58.14 29.96
C GLU A 600 -2.71 -57.72 29.04
N LYS A 601 -3.01 -56.41 28.98
CA LYS A 601 -4.17 -55.87 28.26
C LYS A 601 -3.74 -55.14 26.99
N ILE A 602 -4.40 -55.45 25.88
CA ILE A 602 -4.12 -54.84 24.57
C ILE A 602 -4.11 -53.29 24.61
N PRO A 603 -5.07 -52.60 25.26
CA PRO A 603 -5.01 -51.13 25.39
C PRO A 603 -3.74 -50.60 26.02
N ASP A 604 -3.19 -51.31 27.01
CA ASP A 604 -1.98 -50.90 27.71
C ASP A 604 -0.75 -51.14 26.84
N MET A 605 -0.73 -52.22 26.05
CA MET A 605 0.29 -52.47 25.02
C MET A 605 0.30 -51.36 23.95
N ILE A 606 -0.87 -51.01 23.40
CA ILE A 606 -1.02 -49.93 22.41
C ILE A 606 -0.53 -48.61 23.00
N LYS A 607 -0.93 -48.30 24.24
CA LYS A 607 -0.53 -47.06 24.93
C LYS A 607 0.98 -46.99 25.16
N TYR A 608 1.62 -48.12 25.46
CA TYR A 608 3.08 -48.18 25.59
C TYR A 608 3.78 -47.84 24.26
N ILE A 609 3.40 -48.54 23.19
CA ILE A 609 3.98 -48.34 21.85
C ILE A 609 3.75 -46.91 21.36
N TRP A 610 2.55 -46.36 21.61
CA TRP A 610 2.23 -44.96 21.33
C TRP A 610 3.16 -43.97 22.03
N ASN A 611 3.37 -44.13 23.33
CA ASN A 611 4.22 -43.22 24.10
C ASN A 611 5.68 -43.29 23.66
N ASP A 612 6.18 -44.49 23.35
CA ASP A 612 7.54 -44.66 22.84
C ASP A 612 7.72 -44.04 21.44
N PHE A 613 6.71 -44.16 20.57
CA PHE A 613 6.68 -43.50 19.26
C PHE A 613 6.76 -41.98 19.38
N PHE A 614 5.88 -41.35 20.15
CA PHE A 614 5.89 -39.89 20.29
C PHE A 614 7.09 -39.36 21.08
N SER A 615 7.68 -40.17 21.95
CA SER A 615 8.95 -39.83 22.60
C SER A 615 10.12 -39.86 21.61
N PHE A 616 10.09 -40.75 20.61
CA PHE A 616 11.13 -40.85 19.59
C PHE A 616 11.20 -39.63 18.66
N ILE A 617 10.05 -39.04 18.35
CA ILE A 617 9.95 -37.91 17.41
C ILE A 617 9.90 -36.53 18.10
N ASP A 618 10.08 -36.48 19.42
CA ASP A 618 10.12 -35.28 20.28
C ASP A 618 8.84 -34.41 20.32
N ALA A 619 7.85 -34.59 19.43
CA ALA A 619 6.56 -33.90 19.46
C ALA A 619 5.54 -34.54 18.48
N TYR A 620 4.24 -34.35 18.76
CA TYR A 620 3.15 -34.77 17.86
C TYR A 620 3.22 -34.12 16.47
N GLU A 621 3.68 -32.87 16.38
CA GLU A 621 3.75 -32.10 15.12
C GLU A 621 4.82 -32.63 14.14
N ASN A 622 5.72 -33.51 14.59
CA ASN A 622 6.80 -34.07 13.78
C ASN A 622 6.43 -35.40 13.10
N GLN A 623 5.20 -35.88 13.27
CA GLN A 623 4.70 -37.08 12.62
C GLN A 623 4.62 -36.85 11.10
N TYR A 624 5.22 -37.75 10.32
CA TYR A 624 5.30 -37.61 8.86
C TYR A 624 4.12 -38.28 8.15
N ASP A 625 3.69 -39.45 8.64
CA ASP A 625 2.55 -40.20 8.11
C ASP A 625 1.66 -40.76 9.21
N ASP A 626 0.48 -41.26 8.84
CA ASP A 626 -0.52 -41.74 9.78
C ASP A 626 0.01 -42.92 10.64
N PHE A 627 -0.22 -42.83 11.94
CA PHE A 627 0.14 -43.88 12.88
C PHE A 627 -1.02 -44.88 12.93
N THR A 628 -0.82 -46.09 12.43
CA THR A 628 -1.80 -47.18 12.59
C THR A 628 -1.16 -48.43 13.15
N LEU A 629 -1.70 -48.89 14.27
CA LEU A 629 -1.30 -50.14 14.93
C LEU A 629 -2.51 -51.02 15.17
N LEU A 630 -2.40 -52.30 14.80
CA LEU A 630 -3.37 -53.36 15.06
C LEU A 630 -2.67 -54.48 15.86
N ILE A 631 -3.27 -54.84 16.99
CA ILE A 631 -2.86 -55.96 17.84
C ILE A 631 -4.01 -56.96 17.90
N ILE A 632 -3.73 -58.23 17.62
CA ILE A 632 -4.69 -59.31 17.67
C ILE A 632 -4.18 -60.38 18.63
N LYS A 633 -5.04 -60.85 19.52
CA LYS A 633 -4.81 -61.97 20.44
C LYS A 633 -5.43 -63.23 19.85
N VAL A 634 -4.61 -64.25 19.63
CA VAL A 634 -5.01 -65.51 18.97
C VAL A 634 -5.69 -66.45 19.96
#